data_AF-A0A2V2VDS8-F1
#
_entry.id   AF-A0A2V2VDS8-F1
#
_cell.length_a   1.000
_cell.length_b   1.000
_cell.length_c   1.000
_cell.angle_alpha   90.00
_cell.angle_beta   90.00
_cell.angle_gamma   90.00
#
_symmetry.space_group_name_H-M   'P 1'
#
loop_
_entity.id
_entity.type
_entity.pdbx_description
1 polymer ?
#
loop_
_entity_poly.entity_id
_entity_poly.type
_entity_poly.pdbx_seq_one_letter_code
_entity_poly.pdbx_strand_id
1 'polypeptide(L)'
;MALQTREQRIKRERATSNIRTSQALLANVAAFYAIYHGSEGLKEIASEVHIKAKTLSVGLESLGHTVVNGTFFDTITVNLKGITPEDYVACCVEKGINIFVDYSHGTVSISVDEATTEGHVVSLLEAAGLQLPVIGVLSKLAEQKRAMPLQMLRKHVFLGRSILQKYKSESELMRYIHRFHGKDYGLTHGCVPLVYCTVKLSPAAAMLSLSWSEFTNLYPLAPKEQTRGHSALCLDLEQKIRDITALDAVSLQPNSGARGEYC
;
A
#
# COMPACT_ATOMS: atom_id res chain seq x y z
N MET A 1 -10.81 17.74 -17.90
CA MET A 1 -9.53 18.46 -17.70
C MET A 1 -9.81 19.95 -17.62
N ALA A 2 -9.28 20.66 -16.63
CA ALA A 2 -9.43 22.11 -16.45
C ALA A 2 -8.05 22.76 -16.28
N LEU A 3 -7.91 24.06 -16.59
CA LEU A 3 -6.66 24.83 -16.44
C LEU A 3 -5.43 24.19 -17.13
N GLN A 4 -5.60 23.72 -18.36
CA GLN A 4 -4.55 23.00 -19.11
C GLN A 4 -3.33 23.86 -19.41
N THR A 5 -3.44 25.19 -19.36
CA THR A 5 -2.30 26.11 -19.53
C THR A 5 -1.22 25.95 -18.47
N ARG A 6 -1.47 25.19 -17.39
CA ARG A 6 -0.44 24.85 -16.39
C ARG A 6 0.48 23.70 -16.83
N GLU A 7 0.06 22.89 -17.81
CA GLU A 7 0.74 21.66 -18.20
C GLU A 7 1.87 21.89 -19.23
N GLN A 8 2.86 20.99 -19.20
CA GLN A 8 4.06 21.05 -20.06
C GLN A 8 3.75 21.05 -21.56
N ARG A 9 2.65 20.42 -22.00
CA ARG A 9 2.23 20.44 -23.40
C ARG A 9 1.88 21.83 -23.94
N ILE A 10 1.51 22.77 -23.06
CA ILE A 10 1.19 24.17 -23.43
C ILE A 10 2.34 25.09 -23.06
N LYS A 11 2.80 25.06 -21.79
CA LYS A 11 3.77 26.03 -21.27
C LYS A 11 5.23 25.58 -21.32
N ARG A 12 5.52 24.33 -21.71
CA ARG A 12 6.87 23.76 -21.80
C ARG A 12 7.68 24.05 -20.53
N GLU A 13 8.83 24.71 -20.63
CA GLU A 13 9.69 25.04 -19.48
C GLU A 13 9.02 25.95 -18.44
N ARG A 14 7.96 26.68 -18.81
CA ARG A 14 7.18 27.55 -17.90
C ARG A 14 5.98 26.85 -17.27
N ALA A 15 5.83 25.54 -17.48
CA ALA A 15 4.78 24.75 -16.85
C ALA A 15 5.02 24.58 -15.35
N THR A 16 3.98 24.23 -14.61
CA THR A 16 4.11 24.03 -13.15
C THR A 16 4.84 22.74 -12.79
N SER A 17 4.99 21.81 -13.74
CA SER A 17 5.69 20.53 -13.60
C SER A 17 5.93 19.94 -14.99
N ASN A 18 6.92 19.05 -15.12
CA ASN A 18 7.19 18.26 -16.32
C ASN A 18 6.28 17.02 -16.46
N ILE A 19 5.45 16.71 -15.44
CA ILE A 19 4.57 15.53 -15.44
C ILE A 19 3.66 15.48 -16.69
N ARG A 20 3.57 14.28 -17.29
CA ARG A 20 2.68 13.99 -18.43
C ARG A 20 1.89 12.71 -18.20
N THR A 21 2.54 11.56 -18.25
CA THR A 21 1.95 10.30 -17.78
C THR A 21 1.91 10.34 -16.25
N SER A 22 0.74 10.02 -15.71
CA SER A 22 0.48 9.94 -14.26
C SER A 22 -0.20 8.60 -13.94
N GLN A 23 -0.73 8.43 -12.73
CA GLN A 23 -1.32 7.18 -12.25
C GLN A 23 -2.85 7.18 -12.35
N ALA A 24 -3.40 7.52 -13.51
CA ALA A 24 -4.84 7.69 -13.71
C ALA A 24 -5.65 6.40 -13.42
N LEU A 25 -5.16 5.22 -13.83
CA LEU A 25 -5.84 3.95 -13.55
C LEU A 25 -5.89 3.67 -12.04
N LEU A 26 -4.77 3.81 -11.33
CA LEU A 26 -4.71 3.58 -9.89
C LEU A 26 -5.55 4.60 -9.10
N ALA A 27 -5.63 5.84 -9.57
CA ALA A 27 -6.54 6.85 -9.01
C ALA A 27 -8.01 6.44 -9.17
N ASN A 28 -8.38 5.85 -10.31
CA ASN A 28 -9.73 5.31 -10.51
C ASN A 28 -10.01 4.11 -9.59
N VAL A 29 -9.05 3.20 -9.40
CA VAL A 29 -9.16 2.08 -8.47
C VAL A 29 -9.40 2.59 -7.04
N ALA A 30 -8.59 3.55 -6.58
CA ALA A 30 -8.76 4.16 -5.26
C ALA A 30 -10.12 4.88 -5.12
N ALA A 31 -10.59 5.55 -6.18
CA ALA A 31 -11.90 6.17 -6.20
C ALA A 31 -13.04 5.14 -6.11
N PHE A 32 -12.95 4.02 -6.83
CA PHE A 32 -13.94 2.95 -6.74
C PHE A 32 -13.91 2.25 -5.38
N TYR A 33 -12.74 2.05 -4.78
CA TYR A 33 -12.62 1.57 -3.40
C TYR A 33 -13.37 2.51 -2.42
N ALA A 34 -13.15 3.82 -2.53
CA ALA A 34 -13.87 4.80 -1.72
C ALA A 34 -15.38 4.86 -2.00
N ILE A 35 -15.82 4.65 -3.24
CA ILE A 35 -17.26 4.58 -3.61
C ILE A 35 -17.89 3.33 -2.99
N TYR A 36 -17.22 2.19 -3.11
CA TYR A 36 -17.70 0.90 -2.63
C TYR A 36 -17.84 0.90 -1.11
N HIS A 37 -16.79 1.25 -0.37
CA HIS A 37 -16.84 1.29 1.09
C HIS A 37 -17.60 2.52 1.63
N GLY A 38 -17.44 3.68 0.99
CA GLY A 38 -18.01 4.95 1.49
C GLY A 38 -17.45 5.37 2.84
N SER A 39 -18.05 6.38 3.46
CA SER A 39 -17.55 6.92 4.73
C SER A 39 -17.65 5.94 5.89
N GLU A 40 -18.65 5.06 5.90
CA GLU A 40 -18.87 4.11 6.99
C GLU A 40 -17.90 2.93 6.88
N GLY A 41 -17.84 2.26 5.73
CA GLY A 41 -16.90 1.15 5.54
C GLY A 41 -15.43 1.57 5.72
N LEU A 42 -15.04 2.76 5.25
CA LEU A 42 -13.67 3.25 5.49
C LEU A 42 -13.40 3.57 6.97
N LYS A 43 -14.42 3.97 7.74
CA LYS A 43 -14.28 4.15 9.19
C LYS A 43 -14.16 2.80 9.90
N GLU A 44 -14.93 1.81 9.46
CA GLU A 44 -14.89 0.46 10.00
C GLU A 44 -13.51 -0.17 9.78
N ILE A 45 -13.01 -0.17 8.55
CA ILE A 45 -11.66 -0.64 8.21
C ILE A 45 -10.60 0.09 9.04
N ALA A 46 -10.66 1.43 9.11
CA ALA A 46 -9.72 2.20 9.91
C ALA A 46 -9.79 1.87 11.41
N SER A 47 -11.00 1.59 11.93
CA SER A 47 -11.21 1.23 13.33
C SER A 47 -10.70 -0.18 13.63
N GLU A 48 -10.89 -1.12 12.71
CA GLU A 48 -10.36 -2.48 12.80
C GLU A 48 -8.83 -2.51 12.77
N VAL A 49 -8.21 -1.76 11.85
CA VAL A 49 -6.74 -1.62 11.82
C VAL A 49 -6.24 -1.02 13.13
N HIS A 50 -6.90 0.04 13.62
CA HIS A 50 -6.53 0.69 14.86
C HIS A 50 -6.67 -0.24 16.09
N ILE A 51 -7.74 -1.03 16.18
CA ILE A 51 -7.92 -1.95 17.32
C ILE A 51 -6.88 -3.08 17.29
N LYS A 52 -6.49 -3.58 16.10
CA LYS A 52 -5.39 -4.55 15.96
C LYS A 52 -4.07 -3.98 16.48
N ALA A 53 -3.73 -2.75 16.10
CA ALA A 53 -2.52 -2.06 16.58
C ALA A 53 -2.54 -1.88 18.11
N LYS A 54 -3.69 -1.49 18.68
CA LYS A 54 -3.87 -1.37 20.13
C LYS A 54 -3.77 -2.71 20.86
N THR A 55 -4.32 -3.77 20.27
CA THR A 55 -4.27 -5.14 20.82
C THR A 55 -2.83 -5.63 20.88
N LEU A 56 -2.07 -5.43 19.80
CA LEU A 56 -0.64 -5.73 19.75
C LEU A 56 0.12 -4.92 20.81
N SER A 57 -0.16 -3.62 20.92
CA SER A 57 0.45 -2.74 21.91
C SER A 57 0.23 -3.21 23.35
N VAL A 58 -1.01 -3.54 23.72
CA VAL A 58 -1.35 -4.08 25.05
C VAL A 58 -0.68 -5.42 25.31
N GLY A 59 -0.67 -6.31 24.31
CA GLY A 59 -0.01 -7.62 24.45
C GLY A 59 1.48 -7.50 24.70
N LEU A 60 2.18 -6.64 23.95
CA LEU A 60 3.62 -6.40 24.12
C LEU A 60 3.93 -5.73 25.47
N GLU A 61 3.11 -4.78 25.92
CA GLU A 61 3.25 -4.17 27.25
C GLU A 61 3.04 -5.18 28.39
N SER A 62 2.14 -6.14 28.23
CA SER A 62 1.91 -7.19 29.23
C SER A 62 3.12 -8.10 29.46
N LEU A 63 4.02 -8.19 28.47
CA LEU A 63 5.32 -8.87 28.56
C LEU A 63 6.43 -7.99 29.16
N GLY A 64 6.13 -6.71 29.44
CA GLY A 64 7.10 -5.75 29.94
C GLY A 64 7.94 -5.06 28.86
N HIS A 65 7.57 -5.19 27.58
CA HIS A 65 8.11 -4.34 26.51
C HIS A 65 7.54 -2.92 26.60
N THR A 66 8.29 -1.94 26.10
CA THR A 66 7.88 -0.53 26.17
C THR A 66 7.50 -0.02 24.80
N VAL A 67 6.23 0.36 24.61
CA VAL A 67 5.78 1.05 23.39
C VAL A 67 6.19 2.51 23.49
N VAL A 68 7.03 2.97 22.55
CA VAL A 68 7.68 4.28 22.60
C VAL A 68 6.73 5.40 22.16
N ASN A 69 5.80 5.09 21.24
CA ASN A 69 4.86 6.09 20.72
C ASN A 69 3.77 6.39 21.77
N GLY A 70 3.72 7.64 22.24
CA GLY A 70 2.60 8.11 23.06
C GLY A 70 1.28 8.27 22.27
N THR A 71 1.34 8.29 20.94
CA THR A 71 0.16 8.40 20.06
C THR A 71 0.42 7.66 18.75
N PHE A 72 -0.54 6.84 18.29
CA PHE A 72 -0.42 6.06 17.06
C PHE A 72 -1.78 5.71 16.43
N PHE A 73 -1.76 5.38 15.14
CA PHE A 73 -2.91 4.84 14.41
C PHE A 73 -2.75 3.32 14.21
N ASP A 74 -1.88 2.91 13.29
CA ASP A 74 -1.68 1.52 12.87
C ASP A 74 -0.26 0.99 13.16
N THR A 75 0.65 1.89 13.50
CA THR A 75 2.08 1.60 13.62
C THR A 75 2.56 1.85 15.04
N ILE A 76 3.20 0.86 15.64
CA ILE A 76 3.82 0.97 16.96
C ILE A 76 5.32 0.70 16.86
N THR A 77 6.10 1.48 17.60
CA THR A 77 7.53 1.31 17.82
C THR A 77 7.74 0.84 19.25
N VAL A 78 8.52 -0.22 19.40
CA VAL A 78 8.66 -0.96 20.65
C VAL A 78 10.13 -1.11 20.99
N ASN A 79 10.47 -0.74 22.23
CA ASN A 79 11.71 -1.10 22.87
C ASN A 79 11.50 -2.45 23.58
N LEU A 80 12.16 -3.48 23.05
CA LEU A 80 12.04 -4.85 23.54
C LEU A 80 12.88 -5.02 24.82
N LYS A 81 12.38 -5.88 25.71
CA LYS A 81 12.99 -6.16 27.01
C LYS A 81 13.23 -7.66 27.11
N GLY A 82 14.47 -8.06 27.34
CA GLY A 82 14.84 -9.48 27.49
C GLY A 82 14.95 -10.27 26.17
N ILE A 83 14.73 -9.64 25.03
CA ILE A 83 14.95 -10.19 23.69
C ILE A 83 15.60 -9.12 22.81
N THR A 84 16.54 -9.50 21.95
CA THR A 84 17.16 -8.57 21.00
C THR A 84 16.22 -8.29 19.83
N PRO A 85 16.28 -7.10 19.19
CA PRO A 85 15.54 -6.84 17.96
C PRO A 85 15.76 -7.91 16.88
N GLU A 86 16.99 -8.40 16.76
CA GLU A 86 17.39 -9.41 15.78
C GLU A 86 16.72 -10.76 16.04
N ASP A 87 16.74 -11.23 17.28
CA ASP A 87 16.08 -12.50 17.67
C ASP A 87 14.57 -12.43 17.46
N TYR A 88 13.95 -11.29 17.83
CA TYR A 88 12.52 -11.09 17.63
C TYR A 88 12.15 -11.12 16.15
N VAL A 89 12.93 -10.45 15.30
CA VAL A 89 12.72 -10.46 13.84
C VAL A 89 12.91 -11.85 13.27
N ALA A 90 13.94 -12.59 13.70
CA ALA A 90 14.14 -13.96 13.26
C ALA A 90 12.92 -14.85 13.55
N CYS A 91 12.38 -14.80 14.77
CA CYS A 91 11.15 -15.51 15.14
C CYS A 91 9.93 -15.07 14.32
N CYS A 92 9.85 -13.79 13.95
CA CYS A 92 8.76 -13.29 13.11
C CYS A 92 8.88 -13.75 11.66
N VAL A 93 10.10 -13.78 11.11
CA VAL A 93 10.37 -14.25 9.75
C VAL A 93 10.08 -15.75 9.62
N GLU A 94 10.34 -16.57 10.65
CA GLU A 94 9.94 -17.99 10.68
C GLU A 94 8.42 -18.17 10.55
N LYS A 95 7.64 -17.18 10.97
CA LYS A 95 6.18 -17.12 10.82
C LYS A 95 5.72 -16.39 9.56
N GLY A 96 6.64 -16.03 8.67
CA GLY A 96 6.34 -15.32 7.42
C GLY A 96 6.03 -13.83 7.59
N ILE A 97 6.47 -13.21 8.69
CA ILE A 97 6.18 -11.80 9.01
C ILE A 97 7.48 -10.99 9.02
N ASN A 98 7.52 -9.92 8.23
CA ASN A 98 8.63 -8.97 8.24
C ASN A 98 8.32 -7.81 9.19
N ILE A 99 9.33 -7.40 9.97
CA ILE A 99 9.24 -6.28 10.92
C ILE A 99 10.38 -5.31 10.61
N PHE A 100 10.13 -4.01 10.77
CA PHE A 100 11.16 -3.00 10.61
C PHE A 100 12.01 -2.87 11.87
N VAL A 101 13.34 -2.90 11.71
CA VAL A 101 14.30 -2.70 12.81
C VAL A 101 14.98 -1.35 12.63
N ASP A 102 14.95 -0.53 13.67
CA ASP A 102 15.79 0.66 13.78
C ASP A 102 17.02 0.35 14.62
N TYR A 103 18.12 0.03 13.93
CA TYR A 103 19.41 -0.29 14.53
C TYR A 103 20.06 0.90 15.27
N SER A 104 19.65 2.14 14.98
CA SER A 104 20.22 3.32 15.65
C SER A 104 19.75 3.42 17.10
N HIS A 105 18.50 3.00 17.33
CA HIS A 105 17.84 3.07 18.63
C HIS A 105 17.60 1.70 19.27
N GLY A 106 17.89 0.60 18.56
CA GLY A 106 17.63 -0.77 19.03
C GLY A 106 16.14 -1.04 19.21
N THR A 107 15.29 -0.45 18.38
CA THR A 107 13.82 -0.59 18.48
C THR A 107 13.26 -1.30 17.25
N VAL A 108 12.07 -1.88 17.41
CA VAL A 108 11.33 -2.49 16.30
C VAL A 108 10.05 -1.72 16.04
N SER A 109 9.67 -1.55 14.77
CA SER A 109 8.41 -0.92 14.38
C SER A 109 7.54 -1.90 13.62
N ILE A 110 6.28 -1.99 14.05
CA ILE A 110 5.28 -2.91 13.51
C ILE A 110 4.10 -2.07 13.03
N SER A 111 3.82 -2.14 11.72
CA SER A 111 2.63 -1.57 11.11
C SER A 111 1.65 -2.68 10.80
N VAL A 112 0.40 -2.53 11.24
CA VAL A 112 -0.69 -3.42 10.85
C VAL A 112 -1.59 -2.75 9.82
N ASP A 113 -2.30 -3.53 9.02
CA ASP A 113 -3.13 -3.04 7.94
C ASP A 113 -4.45 -3.82 7.82
N GLU A 114 -5.23 -3.54 6.77
CA GLU A 114 -6.50 -4.21 6.50
C GLU A 114 -6.32 -5.73 6.33
N ALA A 115 -5.22 -6.17 5.72
CA ALA A 115 -4.91 -7.58 5.49
C ALA A 115 -4.40 -8.32 6.74
N THR A 116 -4.09 -7.58 7.81
CA THR A 116 -3.60 -8.16 9.06
C THR A 116 -4.73 -8.93 9.75
N THR A 117 -4.52 -10.22 10.00
CA THR A 117 -5.49 -11.09 10.67
C THR A 117 -5.21 -11.19 12.17
N GLU A 118 -6.16 -11.70 12.95
CA GLU A 118 -5.92 -12.04 14.36
C GLU A 118 -4.78 -13.06 14.52
N GLY A 119 -4.64 -14.00 13.58
CA GLY A 119 -3.53 -14.96 13.56
C GLY A 119 -2.17 -14.27 13.41
N HIS A 120 -2.06 -13.20 12.62
CA HIS A 120 -0.83 -12.41 12.55
C HIS A 120 -0.52 -11.73 13.89
N VAL A 121 -1.52 -11.19 14.58
CA VAL A 121 -1.36 -10.57 15.91
C VAL A 121 -0.90 -11.61 16.93
N VAL A 122 -1.49 -12.81 16.93
CA VAL A 122 -1.04 -13.95 17.75
C VAL A 122 0.42 -14.28 17.47
N SER A 123 0.78 -14.47 16.19
CA SER A 123 2.15 -14.80 15.76
C SER A 123 3.18 -13.80 16.25
N LEU A 124 2.87 -12.50 16.16
CA LEU A 124 3.72 -11.39 16.63
C LEU A 124 3.91 -11.40 18.15
N LEU A 125 2.86 -11.71 18.92
CA LEU A 125 2.91 -11.76 20.38
C LEU A 125 3.64 -12.99 20.90
N GLU A 126 3.41 -14.15 20.28
CA GLU A 126 4.15 -15.37 20.58
C GLU A 126 5.63 -15.24 20.26
N ALA A 127 5.99 -14.56 19.15
CA ALA A 127 7.39 -14.27 18.82
C ALA A 127 8.05 -13.38 19.88
N ALA A 128 7.27 -12.58 20.61
CA ALA A 128 7.74 -11.75 21.72
C ALA A 128 7.81 -12.53 23.04
N GLY A 129 7.36 -13.79 23.07
CA GLY A 129 7.39 -14.67 24.24
C GLY A 129 6.05 -14.81 24.99
N LEU A 130 4.94 -14.27 24.47
CA LEU A 130 3.62 -14.46 25.10
C LEU A 130 3.10 -15.87 24.83
N GLN A 131 2.88 -16.65 25.89
CA GLN A 131 2.31 -17.98 25.76
C GLN A 131 0.79 -17.91 25.61
N LEU A 132 0.26 -18.56 24.56
CA LEU A 132 -1.18 -18.69 24.29
C LEU A 132 -1.94 -17.34 24.37
N PRO A 133 -1.63 -16.37 23.50
CA PRO A 133 -2.30 -15.07 23.50
C PRO A 133 -3.80 -15.23 23.24
N VAL A 134 -4.63 -14.83 24.21
CA VAL A 134 -6.08 -14.83 24.09
C VAL A 134 -6.56 -13.48 23.54
N ILE A 135 -6.74 -13.39 22.22
CA ILE A 135 -7.11 -12.14 21.53
C ILE A 135 -8.38 -11.51 22.11
N GLY A 136 -9.41 -12.29 22.46
CA GLY A 136 -10.65 -11.76 23.03
C GLY A 136 -10.49 -11.06 24.39
N VAL A 137 -9.42 -11.35 25.14
CA VAL A 137 -9.08 -10.63 26.39
C VAL A 137 -8.28 -9.37 26.06
N LEU A 138 -7.29 -9.51 25.17
CA LEU A 138 -6.44 -8.39 24.75
C LEU A 138 -7.23 -7.30 24.03
N SER A 139 -8.22 -7.65 23.20
CA SER A 139 -9.07 -6.69 22.49
C SER A 139 -9.92 -5.86 23.45
N LYS A 140 -10.48 -6.47 24.50
CA LYS A 140 -11.22 -5.75 25.56
C LYS A 140 -10.33 -4.76 26.32
N LEU A 141 -9.10 -5.15 26.62
CA LEU A 141 -8.11 -4.25 27.22
C LEU A 141 -7.71 -3.15 26.22
N ALA A 142 -7.56 -3.50 24.95
CA ALA A 142 -7.26 -2.56 23.89
C ALA A 142 -8.35 -1.49 23.75
N GLU A 143 -9.64 -1.81 23.87
CA GLU A 143 -10.72 -0.82 23.85
C GLU A 143 -10.53 0.29 24.90
N GLN A 144 -10.03 -0.07 26.09
CA GLN A 144 -9.80 0.87 27.20
C GLN A 144 -8.54 1.72 26.99
N LYS A 145 -7.55 1.23 26.24
CA LYS A 145 -6.33 1.98 25.95
C LYS A 145 -6.65 3.21 25.08
N ARG A 146 -6.18 4.39 25.48
CA ARG A 146 -6.25 5.59 24.63
C ARG A 146 -4.94 5.76 23.86
N ALA A 147 -4.96 5.39 22.58
CA ALA A 147 -3.82 5.54 21.68
C ALA A 147 -3.82 6.85 20.87
N MET A 148 -4.95 7.58 20.85
CA MET A 148 -5.05 8.90 20.23
C MET A 148 -5.73 9.90 21.19
N PRO A 149 -5.20 11.13 21.33
CA PRO A 149 -5.84 12.19 22.09
C PRO A 149 -7.20 12.57 21.53
N LEU A 150 -8.14 12.94 22.40
CA LEU A 150 -9.50 13.34 21.99
C LEU A 150 -9.50 14.54 21.04
N GLN A 151 -8.50 15.42 21.14
CA GLN A 151 -8.35 16.57 20.24
C GLN A 151 -8.03 16.18 18.81
N MET A 152 -7.44 15.00 18.58
CA MET A 152 -7.05 14.51 17.24
C MET A 152 -8.15 13.70 16.57
N LEU A 153 -9.26 13.41 17.27
CA LEU A 153 -10.38 12.69 16.69
C LEU A 153 -11.08 13.54 15.62
N ARG A 154 -11.18 12.99 14.41
CA ARG A 154 -11.88 13.62 13.30
C ARG A 154 -13.37 13.78 13.62
N LYS A 155 -13.86 15.03 13.63
CA LYS A 155 -15.29 15.36 13.83
C LYS A 155 -16.06 15.59 12.53
N HIS A 156 -15.36 15.96 11.46
CA HIS A 156 -15.99 16.33 10.19
C HIS A 156 -16.44 15.11 9.38
N VAL A 157 -17.64 15.21 8.79
CA VAL A 157 -18.15 14.27 7.81
C VAL A 157 -17.31 14.34 6.53
N PHE A 158 -17.07 13.19 5.91
CA PHE A 158 -16.38 13.07 4.64
C PHE A 158 -17.13 12.12 3.72
N LEU A 159 -16.89 12.21 2.41
CA LEU A 159 -17.62 11.47 1.39
C LEU A 159 -19.16 11.64 1.47
N GLY A 160 -19.65 12.78 1.97
CA GLY A 160 -21.09 13.03 2.18
C GLY A 160 -21.91 13.27 0.90
N ARG A 161 -21.31 13.13 -0.30
CA ARG A 161 -22.06 13.20 -1.56
C ARG A 161 -22.77 11.88 -1.81
N SER A 162 -24.01 11.94 -2.27
CA SER A 162 -24.85 10.76 -2.54
C SER A 162 -24.18 9.69 -3.42
N ILE A 163 -23.36 10.10 -4.40
CA ILE A 163 -22.65 9.17 -5.30
C ILE A 163 -21.67 8.24 -4.56
N LEU A 164 -21.12 8.68 -3.43
CA LEU A 164 -20.15 7.91 -2.62
C LEU A 164 -20.85 7.00 -1.58
N GLN A 165 -22.18 7.10 -1.50
CA GLN A 165 -23.01 6.33 -0.59
C GLN A 165 -23.93 5.35 -1.33
N LYS A 166 -24.07 5.47 -2.66
CA LYS A 166 -25.09 4.76 -3.43
C LYS A 166 -24.73 3.33 -3.85
N TYR A 167 -23.50 3.05 -4.24
CA TYR A 167 -23.13 1.75 -4.84
C TYR A 167 -22.40 0.90 -3.80
N LYS A 168 -23.15 0.09 -3.04
CA LYS A 168 -22.63 -0.71 -1.92
C LYS A 168 -22.64 -2.20 -2.17
N SER A 169 -23.52 -2.68 -3.04
CA SER A 169 -23.47 -4.08 -3.48
C SER A 169 -22.48 -4.25 -4.64
N GLU A 170 -21.89 -5.44 -4.71
CA GLU A 170 -21.00 -5.82 -5.82
C GLU A 170 -21.70 -5.63 -7.18
N SER A 171 -22.95 -6.09 -7.30
CA SER A 171 -23.75 -5.95 -8.53
C SER A 171 -23.96 -4.48 -8.95
N GLU A 172 -24.20 -3.58 -7.99
CA GLU A 172 -24.34 -2.15 -8.27
C GLU A 172 -23.02 -1.53 -8.71
N LEU A 173 -21.91 -1.88 -8.04
CA LEU A 173 -20.59 -1.39 -8.38
C LEU A 173 -20.17 -1.87 -9.78
N MET A 174 -20.38 -3.15 -10.10
CA MET A 174 -20.11 -3.71 -11.43
C MET A 174 -20.88 -2.98 -12.52
N ARG A 175 -22.19 -2.76 -12.33
CA ARG A 175 -23.01 -1.97 -13.27
C ARG A 175 -22.51 -0.54 -13.39
N TYR A 176 -22.05 0.05 -12.29
CA TYR A 176 -21.54 1.41 -12.27
C TYR A 176 -20.21 1.55 -13.04
N ILE A 177 -19.27 0.64 -12.82
CA ILE A 177 -18.01 0.54 -13.57
C ILE A 177 -18.30 0.31 -15.06
N HIS A 178 -19.17 -0.65 -15.39
CA HIS A 178 -19.54 -0.95 -16.77
C HIS A 178 -20.16 0.26 -17.48
N ARG A 179 -21.02 1.02 -16.79
CA ARG A 179 -21.61 2.25 -17.34
C ARG A 179 -20.58 3.33 -17.63
N PHE A 180 -19.50 3.45 -16.86
CA PHE A 180 -18.41 4.38 -17.19
C PHE A 180 -17.58 3.87 -18.35
N HIS A 181 -17.22 2.59 -18.33
CA HIS A 181 -16.49 1.96 -19.41
C HIS A 181 -17.21 2.14 -20.77
N GLY A 182 -18.53 1.97 -20.80
CA GLY A 182 -19.34 2.18 -22.02
C GLY A 182 -19.40 3.62 -22.53
N LYS A 183 -18.86 4.61 -21.80
CA LYS A 183 -18.74 6.00 -22.26
C LYS A 183 -17.37 6.31 -22.86
N ASP A 184 -16.39 5.44 -22.64
CA ASP A 184 -15.01 5.67 -23.03
C ASP A 184 -14.68 4.85 -24.28
N TYR A 185 -14.22 5.55 -25.33
CA TYR A 185 -13.71 4.88 -26.54
C TYR A 185 -12.28 4.41 -26.29
N GLY A 186 -11.99 3.17 -26.67
CA GLY A 186 -10.69 2.53 -26.44
C GLY A 186 -10.39 1.43 -27.45
N LEU A 187 -9.27 0.74 -27.25
CA LEU A 187 -8.77 -0.30 -28.17
C LEU A 187 -9.71 -1.49 -28.38
N THR A 188 -10.68 -1.70 -27.49
CA THR A 188 -11.73 -2.71 -27.64
C THR A 188 -12.77 -2.34 -28.70
N HIS A 189 -12.88 -1.06 -29.05
CA HIS A 189 -13.83 -0.56 -30.04
C HIS A 189 -13.19 -0.43 -31.43
N GLY A 190 -11.94 0.02 -31.49
CA GLY A 190 -11.22 0.20 -32.74
C GLY A 190 -9.90 0.94 -32.56
N CYS A 191 -9.31 1.37 -33.68
CA CYS A 191 -8.03 2.08 -33.68
C CYS A 191 -8.14 3.44 -32.96
N VAL A 192 -7.11 3.79 -32.18
CA VAL A 192 -6.96 5.10 -31.49
C VAL A 192 -5.63 5.73 -31.96
N PRO A 193 -5.60 6.47 -33.08
CA PRO A 193 -4.38 6.93 -33.73
C PRO A 193 -3.80 8.21 -33.08
N LEU A 194 -3.44 8.13 -31.79
CA LEU A 194 -2.82 9.25 -31.08
C LEU A 194 -1.31 9.31 -31.35
N VAL A 195 -0.88 10.39 -31.99
CA VAL A 195 0.54 10.66 -32.29
C VAL A 195 1.32 10.81 -30.97
N TYR A 196 2.55 10.28 -30.92
CA TYR A 196 3.44 10.24 -29.75
C TYR A 196 2.98 9.38 -28.57
N CYS A 197 1.87 8.64 -28.70
CA CYS A 197 1.38 7.75 -27.63
C CYS A 197 1.70 6.27 -27.86
N THR A 198 2.06 5.87 -29.08
CA THR A 198 2.34 4.46 -29.46
C THR A 198 1.27 3.50 -28.93
N VAL A 199 0.00 3.77 -29.27
CA VAL A 199 -1.15 2.99 -28.82
C VAL A 199 -1.17 1.64 -29.56
N LYS A 200 -0.40 0.67 -29.04
CA LYS A 200 -0.25 -0.69 -29.57
C LYS A 200 -1.06 -1.70 -28.75
N LEU A 201 -1.07 -2.95 -29.20
CA LEU A 201 -1.67 -4.07 -28.46
C LEU A 201 -1.04 -4.17 -27.06
N SER A 202 -1.89 -4.31 -26.05
CA SER A 202 -1.54 -4.79 -24.71
C SER A 202 -1.96 -6.26 -24.61
N PRO A 203 -1.06 -7.23 -24.87
CA PRO A 203 -1.45 -8.64 -24.96
C PRO A 203 -1.95 -9.18 -23.62
N ALA A 204 -3.01 -9.99 -23.64
CA ALA A 204 -3.56 -10.61 -22.44
C ALA A 204 -2.50 -11.43 -21.67
N ALA A 205 -1.64 -12.16 -22.39
CA ALA A 205 -0.54 -12.92 -21.80
C ALA A 205 0.45 -12.02 -21.01
N ALA A 206 0.70 -10.80 -21.48
CA ALA A 206 1.58 -9.85 -20.78
C ALA A 206 0.89 -9.17 -19.58
N MET A 207 -0.44 -9.10 -19.57
CA MET A 207 -1.22 -8.52 -18.47
C MET A 207 -1.52 -9.53 -17.36
N LEU A 208 -1.44 -10.84 -17.63
CA LEU A 208 -1.78 -11.90 -16.68
C LEU A 208 -0.93 -11.83 -15.39
N SER A 209 0.34 -11.43 -15.51
CA SER A 209 1.25 -11.28 -14.37
C SER A 209 0.79 -10.24 -13.34
N LEU A 210 -0.07 -9.29 -13.74
CA LEU A 210 -0.65 -8.29 -12.83
C LEU A 210 -1.62 -8.90 -11.80
N SER A 211 -2.02 -10.17 -11.96
CA SER A 211 -2.84 -10.90 -10.99
C SER A 211 -2.06 -11.86 -10.10
N TRP A 212 -0.75 -12.04 -10.32
CA TRP A 212 0.04 -12.97 -9.54
C TRP A 212 0.48 -12.31 -8.24
N SER A 213 0.17 -12.95 -7.11
CA SER A 213 0.52 -12.48 -5.77
C SER A 213 2.03 -12.25 -5.59
N GLU A 214 2.84 -13.04 -6.28
CA GLU A 214 4.29 -12.98 -6.28
C GLU A 214 4.81 -11.65 -6.83
N PHE A 215 4.01 -10.94 -7.63
CA PHE A 215 4.30 -9.58 -8.12
C PHE A 215 3.55 -8.50 -7.33
N THR A 216 2.28 -8.72 -6.98
CA THR A 216 1.44 -7.67 -6.41
C THR A 216 1.55 -7.52 -4.90
N ASN A 217 1.91 -8.59 -4.18
CA ASN A 217 1.83 -8.66 -2.72
C ASN A 217 3.22 -8.65 -2.06
N LEU A 218 4.20 -8.00 -2.70
CA LEU A 218 5.55 -7.85 -2.18
C LEU A 218 5.77 -6.43 -1.65
N TYR A 219 6.23 -6.30 -0.41
CA TYR A 219 6.59 -5.00 0.14
C TYR A 219 7.87 -4.46 -0.54
N PRO A 220 7.91 -3.19 -0.98
CA PRO A 220 9.06 -2.65 -1.71
C PRO A 220 10.40 -2.68 -0.95
N LEU A 221 10.37 -2.73 0.39
CA LEU A 221 11.57 -2.82 1.23
C LEU A 221 11.75 -4.23 1.85
N ALA A 222 11.13 -5.26 1.26
CA ALA A 222 11.32 -6.62 1.71
C ALA A 222 12.81 -7.05 1.60
N PRO A 223 13.30 -7.94 2.49
CA PRO A 223 14.65 -8.49 2.43
C PRO A 223 14.99 -9.06 1.05
N LYS A 224 16.25 -8.90 0.62
CA LYS A 224 16.72 -9.28 -0.74
C LYS A 224 16.52 -10.77 -1.03
N GLU A 225 16.56 -11.59 0.00
CA GLU A 225 16.36 -13.04 -0.05
C GLU A 225 14.94 -13.39 -0.50
N GLN A 226 13.96 -12.55 -0.17
CA GLN A 226 12.55 -12.72 -0.52
C GLN A 226 12.21 -12.11 -1.90
N THR A 227 13.11 -11.30 -2.48
CA THR A 227 12.87 -10.57 -3.74
C THR A 227 13.75 -11.07 -4.90
N ARG A 228 14.32 -12.27 -4.80
CA ARG A 228 15.21 -12.86 -5.82
C ARG A 228 14.57 -12.93 -7.21
N GLY A 229 13.29 -13.31 -7.30
CA GLY A 229 12.56 -13.37 -8.56
C GLY A 229 12.44 -12.00 -9.24
N HIS A 230 12.14 -10.95 -8.47
CA HIS A 230 12.12 -9.58 -8.97
C HIS A 230 13.51 -9.11 -9.40
N SER A 231 14.55 -9.45 -8.64
CA SER A 231 15.93 -9.11 -8.99
C SER A 231 16.33 -9.73 -10.33
N ALA A 232 16.02 -11.01 -10.56
CA ALA A 232 16.26 -11.68 -11.82
C ALA A 232 15.49 -11.02 -12.99
N LEU A 233 14.21 -10.66 -12.76
CA LEU A 233 13.38 -9.97 -13.75
C LEU A 233 13.97 -8.60 -14.13
N CYS A 234 14.39 -7.80 -13.14
CA CYS A 234 14.98 -6.49 -13.36
C CYS A 234 16.28 -6.59 -14.17
N LEU A 235 17.18 -7.51 -13.79
CA LEU A 235 18.46 -7.70 -14.48
C LEU A 235 18.27 -8.17 -15.93
N ASP A 236 17.34 -9.09 -16.17
CA ASP A 236 16.98 -9.54 -17.53
C ASP A 236 16.41 -8.38 -18.38
N LEU A 237 15.55 -7.56 -17.80
CA LEU A 237 14.99 -6.38 -18.48
C LEU A 237 16.06 -5.32 -18.78
N GLU A 238 16.94 -5.03 -17.82
CA GLU A 238 18.07 -4.12 -18.00
C GLU A 238 18.96 -4.57 -19.15
N GLN A 239 19.32 -5.86 -19.20
CA GLN A 239 20.12 -6.42 -20.28
C GLN A 239 19.44 -6.25 -21.64
N LYS A 240 18.15 -6.61 -21.73
CA LYS A 240 17.38 -6.46 -22.99
C LYS A 240 17.29 -5.01 -23.46
N ILE A 241 17.12 -4.05 -22.55
CA ILE A 241 17.11 -2.63 -22.92
C ILE A 241 18.49 -2.20 -23.41
N ARG A 242 19.57 -2.58 -22.72
CA ARG A 242 20.94 -2.30 -23.14
C ARG A 242 21.24 -2.82 -24.53
N ASP A 243 20.81 -4.04 -24.84
CA ASP A 243 21.01 -4.65 -26.16
C ASP A 243 20.28 -3.88 -27.27
N ILE A 244 19.08 -3.36 -26.98
CA ILE A 244 18.28 -2.57 -27.93
C ILE A 244 18.84 -1.16 -28.12
N THR A 245 19.31 -0.52 -27.04
CA THR A 245 19.73 0.89 -27.06
C THR A 245 21.24 1.09 -27.24
N ALA A 246 22.02 0.02 -27.17
CA ALA A 246 23.49 0.05 -27.12
C ALA A 246 24.05 0.94 -26.00
N LEU A 247 23.35 0.99 -24.85
CA LEU A 247 23.80 1.74 -23.67
C LEU A 247 24.61 0.84 -22.73
N ASP A 248 25.56 1.45 -22.02
CA ASP A 248 26.38 0.74 -21.04
C ASP A 248 25.59 0.29 -19.81
N ALA A 249 24.60 1.07 -19.39
CA ALA A 249 23.77 0.82 -18.22
C ALA A 249 22.36 1.42 -18.37
N VAL A 250 21.41 0.89 -17.60
CA VAL A 250 20.01 1.31 -17.56
C VAL A 250 19.58 1.39 -16.10
N SER A 251 18.75 2.38 -15.75
CA SER A 251 18.06 2.45 -14.46
C SER A 251 16.57 2.25 -14.64
N LEU A 252 15.97 1.33 -13.88
CA LEU A 252 14.53 1.05 -13.87
C LEU A 252 13.75 1.91 -12.85
N GLN A 253 14.42 2.79 -12.11
CA GLN A 253 13.79 3.62 -11.08
C GLN A 253 12.81 4.68 -11.61
N PRO A 254 13.05 5.35 -12.76
CA PRO A 254 12.13 6.36 -13.26
C PRO A 254 10.76 5.78 -13.63
N ASN A 255 9.72 6.21 -12.92
CA ASN A 255 8.35 5.71 -13.06
C ASN A 255 7.52 6.43 -14.15
N SER A 256 8.14 7.30 -14.95
CA SER A 256 7.54 7.96 -16.12
C SER A 256 8.64 8.47 -17.05
N GLY A 257 8.32 8.69 -18.34
CA GLY A 257 9.29 9.27 -19.29
C GLY A 257 9.83 10.63 -18.85
N ALA A 258 8.96 11.51 -18.34
CA ALA A 258 9.37 12.82 -17.82
C ALA A 258 10.29 12.73 -16.59
N ARG A 259 10.17 11.67 -15.77
CA ARG A 259 11.12 11.40 -14.67
C ARG A 259 12.45 10.90 -15.21
N GLY A 260 12.43 10.09 -16.28
CA GLY A 260 13.64 9.64 -16.97
C GLY A 260 14.43 10.80 -17.61
N GLU A 261 13.75 11.81 -18.16
CA GLU A 261 14.40 13.03 -18.67
C GLU A 261 15.00 13.91 -17.56
N TYR A 262 14.50 13.81 -16.33
CA TYR A 262 14.94 14.62 -15.20
C TYR A 262 16.15 14.02 -14.47
N CYS A 263 16.23 12.70 -14.40
CA CYS A 263 17.28 11.95 -13.71
C CYS A 263 18.56 11.90 -14.53
#